data_AF-G9KPU2-F1
#
_entry.id   AF-G9KPU2-F1
#
_cell.length_a   1.000
_cell.length_b   1.000
_cell.length_c   1.000
_cell.angle_alpha   90.00
_cell.angle_beta   90.00
_cell.angle_gamma   90.00
#
_symmetry.space_group_name_H-M   'P 1'
#
loop_
_entity.id
_entity.type
_entity.pdbx_description
1 polymer ?
#
loop_
_entity_poly.entity_id
_entity_poly.type
_entity_poly.pdbx_seq_one_letter_code
_entity_poly.pdbx_strand_id
1 'polypeptide(L)'
;NGGGGSRENSTVDFSKVDMNFMRKIPSGAEASNVLVGEVDFLERPIIAFVRLAPAVLLSGLTEVPVPTRFLFLLLGPAGKAPQYHEIGRSIATLMTDEIFHDVAYKAKDRNDLLSGIDEFLDQVTVLPPGEWDPSIRIEPPKSVPSQEKRKIPVFPNGSAPSSGDTPKEADHHAGPELQRTGRLFGGLILDIKRKTPFFLSDFKDALSLQCLASILFLYCACMSPVITFGGLLGEATEGR
;
A
#
# COMPACT_ATOMS: atom_id res chain seq x y z
N ASN A 1 -59.11 -23.55 18.36
CA ASN A 1 -58.33 -22.52 19.10
C ASN A 1 -56.88 -22.90 19.06
N GLY A 2 -56.03 -22.39 18.17
CA GLY A 2 -55.99 -21.02 17.66
C GLY A 2 -55.14 -20.18 18.61
N GLY A 3 -53.83 -20.25 18.47
CA GLY A 3 -52.85 -19.51 19.27
C GLY A 3 -51.57 -19.30 18.47
N GLY A 4 -51.69 -18.53 17.39
CA GLY A 4 -50.54 -18.11 16.59
C GLY A 4 -49.70 -17.12 17.37
N GLY A 5 -48.48 -17.53 17.73
CA GLY A 5 -47.45 -16.63 18.23
C GLY A 5 -47.10 -15.64 17.13
N SER A 6 -47.49 -14.39 17.33
CA SER A 6 -47.13 -13.27 16.47
C SER A 6 -45.61 -13.13 16.47
N ARG A 7 -44.97 -13.45 15.34
CA ARG A 7 -43.61 -13.01 15.04
C ARG A 7 -43.68 -11.48 14.96
N GLU A 8 -43.17 -10.80 15.97
CA GLU A 8 -42.89 -9.37 15.90
C GLU A 8 -41.83 -9.15 14.83
N ASN A 9 -42.29 -8.95 13.59
CA ASN A 9 -41.51 -8.32 12.55
C ASN A 9 -41.31 -6.87 13.02
N SER A 10 -40.11 -6.54 13.47
CA SER A 10 -39.66 -5.18 13.73
C SER A 10 -39.67 -4.43 12.39
N THR A 11 -40.84 -3.89 12.01
CA THR A 11 -40.97 -3.01 10.85
C THR A 11 -40.18 -1.75 11.14
N VAL A 12 -39.02 -1.61 10.49
CA VAL A 12 -38.19 -0.41 10.57
C VAL A 12 -39.03 0.75 10.01
N ASP A 13 -39.25 1.77 10.83
CA ASP A 13 -40.02 2.97 10.44
C ASP A 13 -39.15 3.87 9.57
N PHE A 14 -39.28 3.72 8.25
CA PHE A 14 -38.53 4.48 7.23
C PHE A 14 -38.89 5.97 7.19
N SER A 15 -39.91 6.43 7.92
CA SER A 15 -40.36 7.83 7.91
C SER A 15 -39.39 8.81 8.59
N LYS A 16 -38.43 8.31 9.37
CA LYS A 16 -37.45 9.11 10.12
C LYS A 16 -36.04 9.11 9.52
N VAL A 17 -35.82 8.44 8.40
CA VAL A 17 -34.49 8.34 7.78
C VAL A 17 -34.19 9.65 7.03
N ASP A 18 -33.04 10.26 7.30
CA ASP A 18 -32.60 11.44 6.56
C ASP A 18 -32.32 11.08 5.10
N MET A 19 -33.29 11.38 4.23
CA MET A 19 -33.28 11.05 2.81
C MET A 19 -32.16 11.79 2.05
N ASN A 20 -31.60 12.87 2.59
CA ASN A 20 -30.49 13.58 1.95
C ASN A 20 -29.19 12.80 2.07
N PHE A 21 -28.99 12.07 3.17
CA PHE A 21 -27.83 11.22 3.38
C PHE A 21 -27.92 9.92 2.56
N MET A 22 -29.12 9.33 2.48
CA MET A 22 -29.39 8.12 1.67
C MET A 22 -28.98 8.26 0.20
N ARG A 23 -29.12 9.44 -0.39
CA ARG A 23 -28.75 9.69 -1.80
C ARG A 23 -27.25 9.57 -2.08
N LYS A 24 -26.40 9.63 -1.05
CA LYS A 24 -24.94 9.50 -1.17
C LYS A 24 -24.45 8.06 -1.03
N ILE A 25 -25.32 7.14 -0.65
CA ILE A 25 -24.95 5.75 -0.38
C ILE A 25 -25.11 4.93 -1.66
N PRO A 26 -24.06 4.21 -2.10
CA PRO A 26 -24.15 3.35 -3.27
C PRO A 26 -25.22 2.26 -3.12
N SER A 27 -25.83 1.87 -4.24
CA SER A 27 -26.72 0.72 -4.27
C SER A 27 -25.97 -0.56 -3.87
N GLY A 28 -26.54 -1.33 -2.94
CA GLY A 28 -25.89 -2.55 -2.44
C GLY A 28 -24.79 -2.32 -1.40
N ALA A 29 -24.66 -1.10 -0.88
CA ALA A 29 -23.78 -0.84 0.25
C ALA A 29 -24.15 -1.70 1.45
N GLU A 30 -23.13 -2.11 2.21
CA GLU A 30 -23.25 -2.81 3.47
C GLU A 30 -22.57 -1.98 4.57
N ALA A 31 -23.06 -2.08 5.80
CA ALA A 31 -22.58 -1.30 6.94
C ALA A 31 -21.46 -2.03 7.71
N SER A 32 -20.52 -1.25 8.22
CA SER A 32 -19.53 -1.66 9.22
C SER A 32 -19.80 -0.89 10.51
N ASN A 33 -20.18 -1.59 11.58
CA ASN A 33 -20.50 -0.97 12.87
C ASN A 33 -19.27 -1.01 13.79
N VAL A 34 -18.80 0.16 14.21
CA VAL A 34 -17.70 0.30 15.16
C VAL A 34 -18.28 0.75 16.50
N LEU A 35 -18.24 -0.14 17.48
CA LEU A 35 -18.88 0.01 18.78
C LEU A 35 -17.80 0.00 19.86
N VAL A 36 -17.52 1.17 20.43
CA VAL A 36 -16.50 1.36 21.46
C VAL A 36 -17.13 1.92 22.73
N GLY A 37 -16.67 1.47 23.90
CA GLY A 37 -17.26 1.93 25.15
C GLY A 37 -16.53 1.49 26.40
N GLU A 38 -16.92 2.11 27.51
CA GLU A 38 -16.46 1.74 28.85
C GLU A 38 -17.56 1.00 29.60
N VAL A 39 -17.14 0.03 30.40
CA VAL A 39 -17.99 -0.67 31.35
C VAL A 39 -17.19 -0.85 32.64
N ASP A 40 -17.85 -0.59 33.76
CA ASP A 40 -17.25 -0.54 35.10
C ASP A 40 -16.81 -1.90 35.63
N PHE A 41 -17.45 -2.99 35.19
CA PHE A 41 -17.17 -4.35 35.63
C PHE A 41 -16.02 -5.06 34.90
N LEU A 42 -15.47 -4.49 33.81
CA LEU A 42 -14.35 -5.10 33.09
C LEU A 42 -13.01 -4.69 33.69
N GLU A 43 -12.18 -5.67 34.03
CA GLU A 43 -10.79 -5.42 34.46
C GLU A 43 -9.82 -5.25 33.27
N ARG A 44 -10.19 -5.79 32.09
CA ARG A 44 -9.37 -5.79 30.88
C ARG A 44 -10.25 -5.49 29.65
N PRO A 45 -9.69 -4.85 28.60
CA PRO A 45 -10.43 -4.62 27.38
C PRO A 45 -10.76 -5.93 26.67
N ILE A 46 -11.98 -6.01 26.12
CA ILE A 46 -12.47 -7.08 25.25
C ILE A 46 -12.59 -6.50 23.85
N ILE A 47 -12.00 -7.20 22.89
CA ILE A 47 -12.01 -6.82 21.48
C ILE A 47 -12.62 -7.97 20.68
N ALA A 48 -13.55 -7.65 19.79
CA ALA A 48 -14.06 -8.59 18.81
C ALA A 48 -14.19 -7.92 17.43
N PHE A 49 -13.76 -8.64 16.40
CA PHE A 49 -14.01 -8.30 15.01
C PHE A 49 -14.86 -9.41 14.40
N VAL A 50 -16.03 -9.05 13.86
CA VAL A 50 -17.05 -9.99 13.40
C VAL A 50 -17.40 -9.68 11.96
N ARG A 51 -17.36 -10.70 11.09
CA ARG A 51 -17.94 -10.67 9.74
C ARG A 51 -19.16 -11.58 9.71
N LEU A 52 -20.34 -11.02 9.48
CA LEU A 52 -21.57 -11.79 9.33
C LEU A 52 -21.56 -12.55 7.99
N ALA A 53 -22.06 -13.78 7.98
CA ALA A 53 -22.07 -14.63 6.78
C ALA A 53 -23.07 -14.12 5.71
N PRO A 54 -24.33 -13.83 6.04
CA PRO A 54 -25.15 -12.87 5.31
C PRO A 54 -25.08 -11.49 5.97
N ALA A 55 -25.16 -10.41 5.19
CA ALA A 55 -25.39 -9.09 5.77
C ALA A 55 -26.82 -9.01 6.29
N VAL A 56 -27.00 -8.43 7.48
CA VAL A 56 -28.29 -8.42 8.18
C VAL A 56 -28.66 -6.99 8.57
N LEU A 57 -29.90 -6.59 8.30
CA LEU A 57 -30.41 -5.31 8.77
C LEU A 57 -30.68 -5.38 10.27
N LEU A 58 -29.76 -4.83 11.07
CA LEU A 58 -29.88 -4.76 12.53
C LEU A 58 -30.66 -3.49 12.91
N SER A 59 -31.93 -3.67 13.25
CA SER A 59 -32.83 -2.56 13.58
C SER A 59 -32.29 -1.71 14.74
N GLY A 60 -32.22 -0.40 14.55
CA GLY A 60 -31.77 0.56 15.56
C GLY A 60 -30.25 0.62 15.77
N LEU A 61 -29.45 -0.18 15.05
CA LEU A 61 -27.99 -0.16 15.17
C LEU A 61 -27.35 0.88 14.25
N THR A 62 -27.89 1.03 13.04
CA THR A 62 -27.43 2.00 12.05
C THR A 62 -28.43 3.14 11.92
N GLU A 63 -27.93 4.36 11.76
CA GLU A 63 -28.75 5.56 11.46
C GLU A 63 -29.54 5.43 10.15
N VAL A 64 -29.04 4.59 9.24
CA VAL A 64 -29.59 4.34 7.91
C VAL A 64 -29.93 2.86 7.77
N PRO A 65 -31.01 2.49 7.04
CA PRO A 65 -31.39 1.09 6.84
C PRO A 65 -30.47 0.35 5.85
N VAL A 66 -29.19 0.21 6.20
CA VAL A 66 -28.16 -0.52 5.45
C VAL A 66 -27.85 -1.82 6.20
N PRO A 67 -27.79 -2.98 5.51
CA PRO A 67 -27.51 -4.24 6.18
C PRO A 67 -26.07 -4.26 6.72
N THR A 68 -25.90 -4.63 7.98
CA THR A 68 -24.60 -4.77 8.63
C THR A 68 -23.89 -6.01 8.11
N ARG A 69 -22.63 -5.86 7.70
CA ARG A 69 -21.71 -6.95 7.37
C ARG A 69 -20.64 -7.15 8.43
N PHE A 70 -20.08 -6.06 8.93
CA PHE A 70 -18.97 -6.09 9.89
C PHE A 70 -19.36 -5.44 11.20
N LEU A 71 -18.84 -5.98 12.30
CA LEU A 71 -18.90 -5.36 13.61
C LEU A 71 -17.51 -5.37 14.25
N PHE A 72 -17.07 -4.22 14.73
CA PHE A 72 -15.95 -4.08 15.64
C PHE A 72 -16.48 -3.68 17.01
N LEU A 73 -16.09 -4.45 18.04
CA LEU A 73 -16.47 -4.22 19.42
C LEU A 73 -15.20 -4.01 20.24
N LEU A 74 -15.14 -2.90 20.98
CA LEU A 74 -14.11 -2.63 21.97
C LEU A 74 -14.78 -2.12 23.25
N LEU A 75 -14.82 -2.97 24.27
CA LEU A 75 -15.31 -2.61 25.60
C LEU A 75 -14.19 -2.76 26.60
N GLY A 76 -14.05 -1.85 27.57
CA GLY A 76 -13.04 -1.99 28.60
C GLY A 76 -13.30 -1.16 29.85
N PRO A 77 -12.37 -1.19 30.83
CA PRO A 77 -12.51 -0.46 32.09
C PRO A 77 -12.68 1.05 31.87
N ALA A 78 -13.30 1.70 32.86
CA ALA A 78 -13.42 3.15 32.92
C ALA A 78 -12.05 3.86 32.95
N GLY A 79 -12.00 5.08 32.42
CA GLY A 79 -10.80 5.93 32.38
C GLY A 79 -9.97 5.83 31.09
N LYS A 80 -10.46 5.14 30.06
CA LYS A 80 -9.82 4.95 28.74
C LYS A 80 -10.70 5.36 27.55
N ALA A 81 -11.84 6.00 27.77
CA ALA A 81 -12.80 6.39 26.73
C ALA A 81 -12.17 7.15 25.55
N PRO A 82 -11.30 8.17 25.77
CA PRO A 82 -10.65 8.85 24.65
C PRO A 82 -9.77 7.91 23.81
N GLN A 83 -9.08 6.96 24.46
CA GLN A 83 -8.24 5.98 23.76
C GLN A 83 -9.10 5.00 22.95
N TYR A 84 -10.21 4.53 23.51
CA TYR A 84 -11.15 3.65 22.80
C TYR A 84 -11.82 4.36 21.63
N HIS A 85 -12.14 5.63 21.79
CA HIS A 85 -12.66 6.47 20.72
C HIS A 85 -11.67 6.58 19.56
N GLU A 86 -10.39 6.87 19.83
CA GLU A 86 -9.37 6.94 18.78
C GLU A 86 -9.12 5.58 18.12
N ILE A 87 -9.12 4.48 18.87
CA ILE A 87 -9.06 3.12 18.29
C ILE A 87 -10.26 2.87 17.36
N GLY A 88 -11.47 3.24 17.81
CA GLY A 88 -12.67 3.15 16.99
C GLY A 88 -12.56 3.93 15.69
N ARG A 89 -12.08 5.18 15.76
CA ARG A 89 -11.82 6.00 14.57
C ARG A 89 -10.80 5.36 13.65
N SER A 90 -9.69 4.83 14.18
CA SER A 90 -8.67 4.14 13.38
C SER A 90 -9.26 2.94 12.64
N ILE A 91 -10.06 2.09 13.30
CA ILE A 91 -10.71 0.95 12.65
C ILE A 91 -11.75 1.40 11.62
N ALA A 92 -12.54 2.43 11.92
CA ALA A 92 -13.50 2.97 10.96
C ALA A 92 -12.80 3.49 9.69
N THR A 93 -11.70 4.23 9.84
CA THR A 93 -10.89 4.72 8.72
C THR A 93 -10.24 3.58 7.95
N LEU A 94 -9.69 2.58 8.64
CA LEU A 94 -9.10 1.40 8.01
C LEU A 94 -10.12 0.66 7.12
N MET A 95 -11.37 0.52 7.56
CA MET A 95 -12.45 -0.09 6.78
C MET A 95 -12.85 0.69 5.52
N THR A 96 -12.40 1.94 5.36
CA THR A 96 -12.61 2.73 4.14
C THR A 96 -11.51 2.53 3.10
N ASP A 97 -10.37 1.94 3.46
CA ASP A 97 -9.36 1.57 2.48
C ASP A 97 -9.83 0.39 1.64
N GLU A 98 -9.74 0.52 0.31
CA GLU A 98 -10.23 -0.47 -0.63
C GLU A 98 -9.53 -1.83 -0.49
N ILE A 99 -8.25 -1.86 -0.11
CA ILE A 99 -7.47 -3.09 0.04
C ILE A 99 -7.90 -3.81 1.29
N PHE A 100 -7.88 -3.08 2.42
CA PHE A 100 -8.22 -3.66 3.70
C PHE A 100 -9.66 -4.14 3.70
N HIS A 101 -10.56 -3.38 3.07
CA HIS A 101 -11.94 -3.79 2.84
C HIS A 101 -12.02 -5.14 2.11
N ASP A 102 -11.29 -5.29 1.00
CA ASP A 102 -11.21 -6.53 0.23
C ASP A 102 -10.65 -7.71 1.05
N VAL A 103 -9.58 -7.46 1.82
CA VAL A 103 -9.00 -8.43 2.75
C VAL A 103 -10.03 -8.83 3.79
N ALA A 104 -10.75 -7.89 4.39
CA ALA A 104 -11.76 -8.15 5.39
C ALA A 104 -12.91 -9.04 4.87
N TYR A 105 -13.31 -8.92 3.60
CA TYR A 105 -14.29 -9.83 2.98
C TYR A 105 -13.76 -11.23 2.69
N LYS A 106 -12.47 -11.36 2.37
CA LYS A 106 -11.85 -12.61 1.91
C LYS A 106 -11.16 -13.39 3.03
N ALA A 107 -10.84 -12.72 4.14
CA ALA A 107 -10.11 -13.28 5.28
C ALA A 107 -10.76 -14.57 5.79
N LYS A 108 -9.95 -15.59 6.04
CA LYS A 108 -10.38 -16.87 6.62
C LYS A 108 -9.96 -17.02 8.06
N ASP A 109 -8.88 -16.34 8.44
CA ASP A 109 -8.38 -16.33 9.80
C ASP A 109 -7.94 -14.94 10.25
N ARG A 110 -7.46 -14.85 11.49
CA ARG A 110 -6.98 -13.60 12.08
C ARG A 110 -5.72 -13.08 11.40
N ASN A 111 -4.86 -13.95 10.89
CA ASN A 111 -3.58 -13.54 10.32
C ASN A 111 -3.80 -12.77 9.02
N ASP A 112 -4.79 -13.16 8.21
CA ASP A 112 -5.18 -12.39 7.01
C ASP A 112 -5.52 -10.94 7.34
N LEU A 113 -6.28 -10.71 8.42
CA LEU A 113 -6.63 -9.36 8.88
C LEU A 113 -5.41 -8.59 9.38
N LEU A 114 -4.52 -9.25 10.14
CA LEU A 114 -3.29 -8.63 10.64
C LEU A 114 -2.37 -8.22 9.48
N SER A 115 -2.20 -9.08 8.48
CA SER A 115 -1.44 -8.75 7.27
C SER A 115 -2.05 -7.58 6.50
N GLY A 116 -3.38 -7.49 6.43
CA GLY A 116 -4.05 -6.33 5.84
C GLY A 116 -3.80 -5.03 6.63
N ILE A 117 -3.72 -5.09 7.96
CA ILE A 117 -3.36 -3.93 8.79
C ILE A 117 -1.92 -3.52 8.52
N ASP A 118 -0.98 -4.47 8.49
CA ASP A 118 0.43 -4.19 8.25
C ASP A 118 0.65 -3.56 6.86
N GLU A 119 -0.02 -4.08 5.82
CA GLU A 119 0.04 -3.50 4.47
C GLU A 119 -0.47 -2.06 4.43
N PHE A 120 -1.57 -1.79 5.14
CA PHE A 120 -2.09 -0.43 5.26
C PHE A 120 -1.08 0.49 5.97
N LEU A 121 -0.50 0.04 7.08
CA LEU A 121 0.47 0.81 7.86
C LEU A 121 1.76 1.13 7.10
N ASP A 122 2.21 0.24 6.21
CA ASP A 122 3.38 0.47 5.35
C ASP A 122 3.16 1.58 4.31
N GLN A 123 1.90 1.88 3.98
CA GLN A 123 1.53 2.84 2.93
C GLN A 123 1.07 4.20 3.49
N VAL A 124 0.72 4.29 4.77
CA VAL A 124 0.27 5.57 5.35
C VAL A 124 1.42 6.56 5.50
N THR A 125 1.16 7.82 5.15
CA THR A 125 2.08 8.91 5.44
C THR A 125 1.72 9.51 6.79
N VAL A 126 2.69 9.56 7.71
CA VAL A 126 2.50 10.15 9.03
C VAL A 126 2.97 11.60 9.01
N LEU A 127 2.18 12.49 9.60
CA LEU A 127 2.57 13.87 9.84
C LEU A 127 3.18 13.98 11.25
N PRO A 128 4.42 14.49 11.40
CA PRO A 128 5.04 14.65 12.71
C PRO A 128 4.22 15.57 13.62
N PRO A 129 4.04 15.21 14.91
CA PRO A 129 3.38 16.08 15.86
C PRO A 129 4.22 17.33 16.14
N GLY A 130 3.59 18.51 16.19
CA GLY A 130 4.23 19.78 16.58
C GLY A 130 4.97 20.52 15.45
N GLU A 131 5.26 19.88 14.32
CA GLU A 131 5.80 20.53 13.11
C GLU A 131 4.72 20.88 12.09
N TRP A 132 3.48 20.47 12.35
CA TRP A 132 2.34 20.67 11.48
C TRP A 132 1.31 21.62 12.11
N ASP A 133 0.97 22.70 11.41
CA ASP A 133 -0.12 23.60 11.78
C ASP A 133 -1.46 23.06 11.25
N PRO A 134 -2.42 22.66 12.11
CA PRO A 134 -3.71 22.13 11.66
C PRO A 134 -4.55 23.08 10.81
N SER A 135 -4.25 24.38 10.84
CA SER A 135 -4.98 25.40 10.08
C SER A 135 -4.51 25.55 8.63
N ILE A 136 -3.34 24.99 8.27
CA ILE A 136 -2.83 25.08 6.90
C ILE A 136 -3.48 24.00 6.02
N ARG A 137 -4.08 24.45 4.91
CA ARG A 137 -4.69 23.56 3.91
C ARG A 137 -3.59 22.87 3.10
N ILE A 138 -3.51 21.54 3.18
CA ILE A 138 -2.67 20.75 2.27
C ILE A 138 -3.28 20.82 0.87
N GLU A 139 -2.52 21.33 -0.09
CA GLU A 139 -2.95 21.24 -1.48
C GLU A 139 -2.96 19.78 -1.91
N PRO A 140 -4.02 19.30 -2.58
CA PRO A 140 -4.06 17.94 -3.09
C PRO A 140 -2.82 17.67 -3.95
N PRO A 141 -2.17 16.50 -3.81
CA PRO A 141 -1.03 16.15 -4.63
C PRO A 141 -1.42 16.23 -6.11
N LYS A 142 -0.56 16.86 -6.94
CA LYS A 142 -0.81 17.07 -8.38
C LYS A 142 -0.99 15.78 -9.16
N SER A 143 -0.47 14.67 -8.64
CA SER A 143 -0.72 13.31 -9.12
C SER A 143 -0.95 12.40 -7.91
N VAL A 144 -2.06 11.67 -7.91
CA VAL A 144 -2.34 10.65 -6.91
C VAL A 144 -1.29 9.53 -7.09
N PRO A 145 -0.53 9.14 -6.05
CA PRO A 145 0.42 8.03 -6.16
C PRO A 145 -0.27 6.78 -6.71
N SER A 146 0.37 6.07 -7.63
CA SER A 146 -0.29 4.92 -8.29
C SER A 146 -0.55 3.80 -7.29
N GLN A 147 -1.78 3.30 -7.30
CA GLN A 147 -2.19 2.14 -6.52
C GLN A 147 -1.85 0.82 -7.24
N GLU A 148 -0.97 0.78 -8.23
CA GLU A 148 -0.72 -0.45 -8.99
C GLU A 148 0.02 -1.52 -8.17
N LYS A 149 0.83 -1.11 -7.19
CA LYS A 149 1.48 -2.03 -6.23
C LYS A 149 0.48 -2.75 -5.31
N ARG A 150 -0.77 -2.29 -5.27
CA ARG A 150 -1.86 -2.67 -4.37
C ARG A 150 -2.54 -4.00 -4.74
N LYS A 151 -2.37 -4.49 -5.96
CA LYS A 151 -3.15 -5.61 -6.52
C LYS A 151 -2.46 -6.97 -6.50
N ILE A 152 -1.24 -7.07 -5.97
CA ILE A 152 -0.45 -8.31 -6.02
C ILE A 152 -0.49 -8.97 -4.64
N PRO A 153 -1.31 -10.01 -4.42
CA PRO A 153 -1.35 -10.71 -3.13
C PRO A 153 -0.08 -11.54 -2.95
N VAL A 154 0.67 -11.28 -1.88
CA VAL A 154 1.81 -12.09 -1.43
C VAL A 154 1.32 -13.04 -0.34
N PHE A 155 0.87 -14.24 -0.71
CA PHE A 155 0.58 -15.31 0.27
C PHE A 155 1.69 -16.37 0.24
N PRO A 156 2.39 -16.64 1.36
CA PRO A 156 3.21 -17.83 1.52
C PRO A 156 2.49 -18.81 2.48
N ASN A 157 2.06 -19.97 2.00
CA ASN A 157 1.81 -21.08 2.93
C ASN A 157 2.15 -22.43 2.31
N GLY A 158 3.19 -23.06 2.87
CA GLY A 158 3.69 -24.36 2.49
C GLY A 158 2.98 -25.49 3.22
N SER A 159 2.52 -26.48 2.47
CA SER A 159 2.64 -27.90 2.81
C SER A 159 2.43 -28.72 1.53
N ALA A 160 3.45 -29.51 1.17
CA ALA A 160 3.46 -30.36 -0.01
C ALA A 160 2.61 -31.63 0.22
N PRO A 161 2.13 -32.27 -0.88
CA PRO A 161 2.79 -33.52 -1.22
C PRO A 161 3.12 -33.66 -2.71
N SER A 162 4.39 -34.04 -2.91
CA SER A 162 4.95 -34.97 -3.88
C SER A 162 4.74 -34.83 -5.40
N SER A 163 5.91 -34.84 -6.04
CA SER A 163 6.25 -35.40 -7.35
C SER A 163 6.13 -34.51 -8.59
N GLY A 164 7.30 -34.08 -9.07
CA GLY A 164 7.55 -33.75 -10.48
C GLY A 164 7.62 -32.27 -10.82
N ASP A 165 8.69 -31.60 -10.41
CA ASP A 165 9.53 -30.71 -11.25
C ASP A 165 10.19 -29.59 -10.43
N THR A 166 11.51 -29.50 -10.58
CA THR A 166 12.40 -28.55 -9.92
C THR A 166 12.08 -27.08 -10.27
N PRO A 167 12.32 -26.14 -9.34
CA PRO A 167 11.63 -24.87 -9.24
C PRO A 167 12.24 -23.80 -10.15
N LYS A 168 11.40 -23.02 -10.82
CA LYS A 168 11.81 -21.73 -11.39
C LYS A 168 11.49 -20.63 -10.38
N GLU A 169 12.56 -20.07 -9.84
CA GLU A 169 12.61 -18.85 -9.05
C GLU A 169 11.86 -17.70 -9.75
N ALA A 170 11.13 -16.94 -8.95
CA ALA A 170 10.89 -15.51 -9.05
C ALA A 170 11.04 -14.88 -10.45
N ASP A 171 9.93 -14.82 -11.19
CA ASP A 171 9.73 -13.80 -12.23
C ASP A 171 9.58 -12.43 -11.53
N HIS A 172 10.70 -11.87 -11.06
CA HIS A 172 10.91 -10.45 -11.25
C HIS A 172 10.64 -10.17 -12.72
N HIS A 173 9.81 -9.17 -13.03
CA HIS A 173 9.70 -8.63 -14.38
C HIS A 173 11.05 -8.03 -14.80
N ALA A 174 11.97 -8.93 -15.11
CA ALA A 174 13.17 -8.71 -15.84
C ALA A 174 12.65 -8.41 -17.25
N GLY A 175 12.83 -7.18 -17.74
CA GLY A 175 12.43 -6.84 -19.11
C GLY A 175 12.99 -7.85 -20.12
N PRO A 176 12.56 -7.83 -21.39
CA PRO A 176 13.07 -8.75 -22.42
C PRO A 176 14.61 -8.73 -22.60
N GLU A 177 15.32 -7.84 -21.90
CA GLU A 177 16.76 -7.80 -21.65
C GLU A 177 17.33 -9.00 -20.84
N LEU A 178 16.54 -9.62 -19.96
CA LEU A 178 17.03 -10.55 -18.92
C LEU A 178 16.54 -12.00 -19.10
N GLN A 179 15.88 -12.30 -20.23
CA GLN A 179 15.46 -13.67 -20.55
C GLN A 179 16.69 -14.54 -20.87
N ARG A 180 16.76 -15.71 -20.23
CA ARG A 180 17.88 -16.65 -20.35
C ARG A 180 17.96 -17.21 -21.79
N THR A 181 18.93 -16.75 -22.57
CA THR A 181 19.07 -17.07 -24.00
C THR A 181 19.64 -18.46 -24.32
N GLY A 182 19.99 -19.27 -23.30
CA GLY A 182 20.47 -20.65 -23.46
C GLY A 182 21.83 -20.84 -24.17
N ARG A 183 22.56 -19.76 -24.46
CA ARG A 183 23.90 -19.76 -25.07
C ARG A 183 24.84 -18.86 -24.27
N LEU A 184 26.11 -19.25 -24.12
CA LEU A 184 27.17 -18.39 -23.55
C LEU A 184 27.20 -17.07 -24.34
N PHE A 185 27.07 -15.94 -23.63
CA PHE A 185 26.98 -14.57 -24.17
C PHE A 185 25.75 -14.23 -25.05
N GLY A 186 24.71 -15.06 -25.11
CA GLY A 186 23.54 -14.79 -25.96
C GLY A 186 22.76 -13.53 -25.59
N GLY A 187 22.65 -13.21 -24.30
CA GLY A 187 22.03 -11.96 -23.83
C GLY A 187 22.83 -10.72 -24.27
N LEU A 188 24.16 -10.80 -24.21
CA LEU A 188 25.05 -9.72 -24.68
C LEU A 188 24.92 -9.49 -26.19
N ILE A 189 24.82 -10.56 -26.99
CA ILE A 189 24.64 -10.45 -28.44
C ILE A 189 23.27 -9.81 -28.78
N LEU A 190 22.21 -10.18 -28.07
CA LEU A 190 20.89 -9.57 -28.27
C LEU A 190 20.87 -8.09 -27.84
N ASP A 191 21.56 -7.75 -26.76
CA ASP A 191 21.68 -6.36 -26.30
C ASP A 191 22.49 -5.51 -27.31
N ILE A 192 23.59 -6.05 -27.84
CA ILE A 192 24.36 -5.40 -28.91
C ILE A 192 23.49 -5.22 -30.16
N LYS A 193 22.79 -6.26 -30.63
CA LYS A 193 21.93 -6.17 -31.81
C LYS A 193 20.82 -5.12 -31.65
N ARG A 194 20.27 -4.97 -30.44
CA ARG A 194 19.24 -3.97 -30.11
C ARG A 194 19.80 -2.55 -30.04
N LYS A 195 21.03 -2.37 -29.52
CA LYS A 195 21.70 -1.06 -29.37
C LYS A 195 22.46 -0.60 -30.62
N THR A 196 22.84 -1.51 -31.52
CA THR A 196 23.59 -1.20 -32.76
C THR A 196 22.98 -0.06 -33.60
N PRO A 197 21.64 0.03 -33.85
CA PRO A 197 21.10 1.13 -34.64
C PRO A 197 21.20 2.50 -33.93
N PHE A 198 21.25 2.54 -32.59
CA PHE A 198 21.38 3.77 -31.81
C PHE A 198 22.84 4.23 -31.68
N PHE A 199 23.81 3.32 -31.80
CA PHE A 199 25.24 3.69 -31.79
C PHE A 199 25.61 4.71 -32.87
N LEU A 200 24.95 4.68 -34.03
CA LEU A 200 25.21 5.64 -35.10
C LEU A 200 24.76 7.07 -34.73
N SER A 201 23.69 7.23 -33.93
CA SER A 201 23.33 8.55 -33.41
C SER A 201 24.28 8.98 -32.31
N ASP A 202 24.71 8.06 -31.43
CA ASP A 202 25.64 8.38 -30.34
C ASP A 202 26.99 8.90 -30.85
N PHE A 203 27.53 8.34 -31.95
CA PHE A 203 28.74 8.86 -32.58
C PHE A 203 28.54 10.25 -33.20
N LYS A 204 27.36 10.52 -33.76
CA LYS A 204 27.03 11.82 -34.34
C LYS A 204 26.85 12.88 -33.25
N ASP A 205 26.22 12.53 -32.14
CA ASP A 205 26.03 13.41 -30.97
C ASP A 205 27.34 13.62 -30.20
N ALA A 206 28.22 12.63 -30.15
CA ALA A 206 29.57 12.76 -29.59
C ALA A 206 30.44 13.76 -30.37
N LEU A 207 30.19 13.96 -31.67
CA LEU A 207 30.84 14.97 -32.51
C LEU A 207 30.22 16.38 -32.40
N SER A 208 29.23 16.57 -31.52
CA SER A 208 28.74 17.92 -31.21
C SER A 208 29.85 18.77 -30.57
N LEU A 209 29.93 20.04 -30.96
CA LEU A 209 30.89 21.00 -30.40
C LEU A 209 30.77 21.12 -28.88
N GLN A 210 29.56 20.90 -28.33
CA GLN A 210 29.31 20.91 -26.90
C GLN A 210 29.97 19.71 -26.17
N CYS A 211 29.91 18.50 -26.74
CA CYS A 211 30.59 17.32 -26.19
C CYS A 211 32.12 17.46 -26.29
N LEU A 212 32.62 17.95 -27.43
CA LEU A 212 34.05 18.22 -27.62
C LEU A 212 34.58 19.24 -26.59
N ALA A 213 33.82 20.30 -26.31
CA ALA A 213 34.17 21.28 -25.29
C ALA A 213 34.24 20.64 -23.89
N SER A 214 33.29 19.76 -23.54
CA SER A 214 33.32 19.03 -22.27
C SER A 214 34.53 18.10 -22.15
N ILE A 215 34.90 17.40 -23.22
CA ILE A 215 36.09 16.51 -23.23
C ILE A 215 37.36 17.34 -23.01
N LEU A 216 37.52 18.45 -23.73
CA LEU A 216 38.69 19.33 -23.57
C LEU A 216 38.73 19.96 -22.17
N PHE A 217 37.59 20.37 -21.62
CA PHE A 217 37.49 20.88 -20.26
C PHE A 217 37.88 19.82 -19.22
N LEU A 218 37.35 18.60 -19.33
CA LEU A 218 37.70 17.51 -18.43
C LEU A 218 39.19 17.15 -18.55
N TYR A 219 39.73 17.12 -19.76
CA TYR A 219 41.15 16.85 -19.99
C TYR A 219 42.03 17.89 -19.31
N CYS A 220 41.77 19.19 -19.48
CA CYS A 220 42.52 20.24 -18.79
C CYS A 220 42.32 20.17 -17.27
N ALA A 221 41.09 20.00 -16.79
CA ALA A 221 40.80 19.94 -15.36
C ALA A 221 41.46 18.75 -14.67
N CYS A 222 41.53 17.58 -15.32
CA CYS A 222 42.06 16.37 -14.73
C CYS A 222 43.54 16.13 -15.03
N MET A 223 44.03 16.46 -16.23
CA MET A 223 45.44 16.23 -16.59
C MET A 223 46.36 17.37 -16.14
N SER A 224 45.89 18.62 -16.05
CA SER A 224 46.76 19.70 -15.57
C SER A 224 47.29 19.44 -14.16
N PRO A 225 46.49 19.03 -13.16
CA PRO A 225 47.02 18.67 -11.85
C PRO A 225 48.01 17.51 -11.92
N VAL A 226 47.71 16.46 -12.69
CA VAL A 226 48.58 15.28 -12.81
C VAL A 226 49.93 15.65 -13.45
N ILE A 227 49.94 16.47 -14.49
CA ILE A 227 51.16 16.95 -15.15
C ILE A 227 51.92 17.89 -14.21
N THR A 228 51.24 18.79 -13.51
CA THR A 228 51.87 19.71 -12.55
C THR A 228 52.50 18.96 -11.38
N PHE A 229 51.79 18.01 -10.76
CA PHE A 229 52.35 17.19 -9.69
C PHE A 229 53.47 16.28 -10.21
N GLY A 230 53.32 15.69 -11.39
CA GLY A 230 54.36 14.89 -12.03
C GLY A 230 55.63 15.68 -12.36
N GLY A 231 55.49 16.92 -12.82
CA GLY A 231 56.61 17.83 -13.09
C GLY A 231 57.34 18.24 -11.81
N LEU A 232 56.60 18.63 -10.77
CA LEU A 232 57.17 18.97 -9.47
C LEU A 232 57.88 17.76 -8.82
N LEU A 233 57.32 16.55 -8.94
CA LEU A 233 57.96 15.33 -8.47
C LEU A 233 59.23 15.00 -9.26
N GLY A 234 59.21 15.13 -10.58
CA GLY A 234 60.40 14.90 -11.42
C GLY A 234 61.53 15.90 -11.15
N GLU A 235 61.20 17.15 -10.84
CA GLU A 235 62.17 18.17 -10.42
C GLU A 235 62.72 17.86 -9.01
N ALA A 236 61.85 17.44 -8.09
CA ALA A 236 62.26 17.07 -6.72
C ALA A 236 63.10 15.78 -6.64
N THR A 237 63.01 14.88 -7.62
CA THR A 237 63.80 13.64 -7.68
C THR A 237 64.99 13.70 -8.65
N GLU A 238 65.26 14.87 -9.24
CA GLU A 238 66.30 15.08 -10.27
C GLU A 238 66.20 14.06 -11.44
N GLY A 239 64.99 13.57 -11.72
CA GLY A 239 64.72 12.59 -12.78
C GLY A 239 65.21 11.16 -12.52
N ARG A 240 65.40 10.74 -11.26
CA ARG A 240 65.64 9.33 -10.89
C ARG A 240 64.39 8.59 -10.47
#